data_AF-A0A929ZH89-F1
#
_entry.id   AF-A0A929ZH89-F1
#
_cell.length_a   1.000
_cell.length_b   1.000
_cell.length_c   1.000
_cell.angle_alpha   90.00
_cell.angle_beta   90.00
_cell.angle_gamma   90.00
#
_symmetry.space_group_name_H-M   'P 1'
#
loop_
_entity.id
_entity.type
_entity.pdbx_description
1 polymer ?
#
loop_
_entity_poly.entity_id
_entity_poly.type
_entity_poly.pdbx_seq_one_letter_code
_entity_poly.pdbx_strand_id
1 'polypeptide(L)' 'MSRLAAVVGWGKSGQGAAGALLARDWQVRAFDARAGQSLSFEDVAGVPVDAHEDPDALA' A
#
# COMPACT_ATOMS: atom_id res chain seq x y z
N MET A 1 -1.38 14.28 -16.24
CA MET A 1 -2.31 13.37 -15.55
C MET A 1 -1.52 12.58 -14.53
N SER A 2 -1.92 12.57 -13.25
CA SER A 2 -1.29 11.67 -12.27
C SER A 2 -1.82 10.26 -12.48
N ARG A 3 -0.93 9.27 -12.36
CA ARG A 3 -1.30 7.85 -12.41
C ARG A 3 -1.56 7.38 -10.99
N LEU A 4 -2.68 6.72 -10.77
CA LEU A 4 -3.10 6.21 -9.47
C LEU A 4 -2.94 4.69 -9.44
N ALA A 5 -2.44 4.15 -8.33
CA ALA A 5 -2.38 2.72 -8.08
C ALA A 5 -2.91 2.38 -6.69
N ALA A 6 -3.58 1.23 -6.62
CA ALA A 6 -3.94 0.57 -5.37
C ALA A 6 -3.07 -0.68 -5.21
N VAL A 7 -2.53 -0.89 -4.02
CA VAL A 7 -1.81 -2.11 -3.64
C VAL A 7 -2.64 -2.86 -2.61
N VAL A 8 -3.04 -4.09 -2.93
CA VAL A 8 -3.78 -4.97 -2.00
C VAL A 8 -2.82 -6.01 -1.44
N GLY A 9 -2.68 -6.03 -0.13
CA GLY A 9 -1.65 -6.75 0.63
C GLY A 9 -0.42 -5.87 0.86
N TRP A 10 -0.17 -5.49 2.12
CA TRP A 10 0.90 -4.64 2.62
C TRP A 10 2.05 -5.38 3.30
N GLY A 11 2.28 -6.63 2.88
CA GLY A 11 3.51 -7.37 3.19
C GLY A 11 4.71 -6.92 2.36
N LYS A 12 5.86 -7.58 2.54
CA LYS A 12 7.12 -7.25 1.84
C LYS A 12 6.96 -7.09 0.32
N SER A 13 6.22 -7.99 -0.33
CA SER A 13 5.99 -7.91 -1.79
C SER A 13 5.13 -6.71 -2.19
N GLY A 14 4.09 -6.39 -1.43
CA GLY A 14 3.23 -5.23 -1.69
C GLY A 14 3.99 -3.91 -1.50
N GLN A 15 4.80 -3.83 -0.45
CA GLN A 15 5.69 -2.70 -0.21
C GLN A 15 6.72 -2.54 -1.35
N GLY A 16 7.33 -3.63 -1.82
CA GLY A 16 8.24 -3.58 -2.98
C GLY A 16 7.55 -3.11 -4.26
N ALA A 17 6.31 -3.55 -4.51
CA ALA A 17 5.51 -3.09 -5.64
C ALA A 17 5.16 -1.59 -5.53
N ALA A 18 4.78 -1.13 -4.33
CA ALA A 18 4.52 0.29 -4.07
C ALA A 18 5.77 1.15 -4.31
N GLY A 19 6.95 0.73 -3.83
CA GLY A 19 8.21 1.42 -4.10
C GLY A 19 8.50 1.56 -5.59
N ALA A 20 8.31 0.49 -6.37
CA ALA A 20 8.47 0.53 -7.82
C ALA A 20 7.49 1.50 -8.53
N LEU A 21 6.27 1.65 -8.01
CA LEU A 21 5.28 2.58 -8.54
C LEU A 21 5.61 4.04 -8.17
N LEU A 22 5.99 4.29 -6.92
CA LEU A 22 6.43 5.60 -6.44
C LEU A 22 7.63 6.12 -7.24
N ALA A 23 8.61 5.26 -7.53
CA ALA A 23 9.77 5.60 -8.37
C ALA A 23 9.43 6.01 -9.81
N ARG A 24 8.16 5.88 -10.22
CA ARG A 24 7.63 6.28 -11.54
C ARG A 24 6.60 7.42 -11.44
N ASP A 25 6.60 8.13 -10.31
CA ASP A 25 5.69 9.24 -9.99
C ASP A 25 4.21 8.85 -9.97
N TRP A 26 3.90 7.60 -9.61
CA TRP A 26 2.52 7.19 -9.33
C TRP A 26 2.14 7.59 -7.91
N GLN A 27 0.86 7.95 -7.72
CA GLN A 27 0.29 8.06 -6.39
C GLN A 27 -0.25 6.69 -5.98
N VAL A 28 0.15 6.23 -4.80
CA VAL A 28 -0.16 4.88 -4.31
C VAL A 28 -0.97 4.97 -3.03
N ARG A 29 -2.02 4.14 -2.93
CA ARG A 29 -2.67 3.79 -1.66
C ARG A 29 -2.61 2.28 -1.46
N ALA A 30 -2.49 1.85 -0.22
CA ALA A 30 -2.38 0.44 0.14
C ALA A 30 -3.55 -0.01 1.01
N PHE A 31 -3.87 -1.29 0.90
CA PHE A 31 -4.95 -1.93 1.63
C PHE A 31 -4.45 -3.27 2.18
N ASP A 32 -4.74 -3.58 3.44
CA ASP A 32 -4.40 -4.88 4.05
C ASP A 32 -5.47 -5.29 5.05
N ALA A 33 -5.55 -6.60 5.33
CA ALA A 33 -6.41 -7.12 6.39
C ALA A 33 -5.85 -6.84 7.79
N ARG A 34 -4.56 -6.52 7.91
CA ARG A 34 -3.85 -6.35 9.18
C ARG A 34 -3.23 -4.96 9.26
N ALA A 35 -3.55 -4.25 10.34
CA ALA A 35 -2.87 -3.01 10.70
C ALA A 35 -1.44 -3.27 11.17
N GLY A 36 -0.55 -2.29 10.98
CA GLY A 36 0.74 -2.22 11.69
C GLY A 36 1.85 -3.13 11.19
N GLN A 37 1.84 -3.58 9.93
CA GLN A 37 2.97 -4.33 9.38
C GLN A 37 4.23 -3.46 9.36
N SER A 38 5.36 -4.03 9.84
CA SER A 38 6.65 -3.36 9.79
C SER A 38 7.05 -3.07 8.34
N LEU A 39 7.68 -1.90 8.15
CA LEU A 39 8.20 -1.52 6.85
C LEU A 39 9.47 -2.31 6.55
N SER A 40 9.49 -2.96 5.39
CA SER A 40 10.65 -3.61 4.79
C SER A 40 11.48 -2.64 3.94
N PHE A 41 10.90 -1.50 3.55
CA PHE A 41 11.52 -0.45 2.72
C PHE A 41 11.14 0.92 3.28
N GLU A 42 12.09 1.84 3.39
CA GLU A 42 11.84 3.17 3.99
C GLU A 42 11.07 4.10 3.04
N ASP A 43 11.28 3.93 1.75
CA ASP A 43 10.72 4.71 0.65
C ASP A 43 9.19 4.59 0.55
N VAL A 44 8.57 3.63 1.24
CA VAL A 44 7.12 3.47 1.32
C VAL A 44 6.49 4.00 2.61
N ALA A 45 7.27 4.63 3.50
CA ALA A 45 6.76 5.13 4.78
C ALA A 45 5.65 6.20 4.65
N GLY A 46 5.59 6.90 3.52
CA GLY A 46 4.56 7.89 3.23
C GLY A 46 3.30 7.34 2.54
N VAL A 47 3.24 6.05 2.23
CA VAL A 47 2.08 5.44 1.55
C VAL A 47 0.93 5.31 2.56
N PRO A 48 -0.26 5.90 2.29
CA PRO A 48 -1.44 5.66 3.10
C PRO A 48 -1.84 4.18 3.03
N VAL A 49 -2.03 3.55 4.19
CA VAL A 49 -2.47 2.16 4.32
C VAL A 49 -3.79 2.11 5.06
N ASP A 50 -4.84 1.70 4.37
CA ASP A 50 -6.16 1.47 4.93
C ASP A 50 -6.25 -0.01 5.36
N ALA A 51 -6.32 -0.26 6.67
CA ALA A 51 -6.38 -1.60 7.22
C ALA A 51 -7.81 -1.96 7.63
N HIS A 52 -8.37 -3.00 7.02
CA HIS A 52 -9.72 -3.48 7.29
C HIS A 52 -9.69 -4.99 7.49
N GLU A 53 -9.85 -5.43 8.73
CA GLU A 53 -9.84 -6.86 9.08
C GLU A 53 -11.05 -7.61 8.52
N ASP A 54 -12.18 -6.91 8.40
CA ASP A 54 -13.43 -7.43 7.84
C ASP A 54 -13.65 -6.88 6.41
N PRO A 55 -13.56 -7.72 5.37
CA PRO A 55 -13.85 -7.30 4.01
C PRO A 55 -15.33 -6.93 3.79
N ASP A 56 -16.27 -7.44 4.60
CA ASP A 56 -17.69 -7.12 4.49
C ASP A 56 -17.99 -5.70 5.01
N ALA A 57 -17.12 -5.13 5.86
CA ALA A 57 -17.22 -3.74 6.31
C ALA A 57 -16.85 -2.71 5.23
N LEU A 58 -16.36 -3.15 4.06
CA LEU A 58 -16.03 -2.31 2.90
C LEU A 58 -17.14 -2.27 1.84
N ALA A 59 -18.22 -3.04 2.01
CA ALA A 59 -19.33 -3.19 1.06
C ALA A 59 -20.35 -2.03 1.09
#